data_AF-A0A1M2V8S3-F1
#
_entry.id   AF-A0A1M2V8S3-F1
#
_cell.length_a   1.000
_cell.length_b   1.000
_cell.length_c   1.000
_cell.angle_alpha   90.00
_cell.angle_beta   90.00
_cell.angle_gamma   90.00
#
_symmetry.space_group_name_H-M   'P 1'
#
loop_
_entity.id
_entity.type
_entity.pdbx_description
1 polymer ?
#
loop_
_entity_poly.entity_id
_entity_poly.type
_entity_poly.pdbx_seq_one_letter_code
_entity_poly.pdbx_strand_id
1 'polypeptide(L)'
;MTAASRKTSKRHQPYDSSKRSKARSKIPTAGPSTQLTSDESSIPSSSSSPADETPTTIKTTLPPSTRRTKPLHTMRELAEKRIRKSYPYFTPRNDWEVLYLSNAPYSGSEAGLYKRLDMLLALEIEDSGSYEAVVGSATKDLDELLDFTGFKPSPGDPEVFVQPLPGSEYSIRLFSGNAESKDYCLDFVLTSTGEPVNSPFKFDLFTLPDPDAPVGSAPAMRRRPLECAFGIPEHKIDPGEEKFLLRDGQHCLLRRPGHRDVRFKVPIRRRPKPPPPPVDADILDFPEYID
;
A
#
# COMPACT_ATOMS: atom_id res chain seq x y z
N MET A 1 -69.02 -4.42 3.51
CA MET A 1 -67.81 -4.84 4.25
C MET A 1 -67.24 -6.06 3.56
N THR A 2 -66.21 -5.88 2.73
CA THR A 2 -65.57 -6.95 1.96
C THR A 2 -64.10 -7.00 2.35
N ALA A 3 -63.70 -8.09 3.01
CA ALA A 3 -62.34 -8.32 3.48
C ALA A 3 -61.46 -8.80 2.31
N ALA A 4 -60.47 -7.98 1.93
CA ALA A 4 -59.47 -8.34 0.95
C ALA A 4 -58.35 -9.14 1.62
N SER A 5 -58.22 -10.40 1.24
CA SER A 5 -57.18 -11.32 1.70
C SER A 5 -55.84 -10.97 1.03
N ARG A 6 -54.89 -10.43 1.81
CA ARG A 6 -53.52 -10.14 1.36
C ARG A 6 -52.73 -11.44 1.24
N LYS A 7 -52.38 -11.82 0.01
CA LYS A 7 -51.40 -12.88 -0.27
C LYS A 7 -50.01 -12.44 0.21
N THR A 8 -49.43 -13.20 1.13
CA THR A 8 -48.04 -13.04 1.57
C THR A 8 -47.10 -13.64 0.51
N SER A 9 -46.34 -12.78 -0.17
CA SER A 9 -45.28 -13.20 -1.09
C SER A 9 -44.19 -13.98 -0.33
N LYS A 10 -43.81 -15.14 -0.86
CA LYS A 10 -42.71 -15.96 -0.32
C LYS A 10 -41.42 -15.14 -0.40
N ARG A 11 -40.84 -14.85 0.77
CA ARG A 11 -39.54 -14.20 0.90
C ARG A 11 -38.49 -15.11 0.24
N HIS A 12 -37.87 -14.66 -0.85
CA HIS A 12 -36.69 -15.31 -1.40
C HIS A 12 -35.63 -15.32 -0.30
N GLN A 13 -35.28 -16.50 0.20
CA GLN A 13 -34.06 -16.69 0.99
C GLN A 13 -32.94 -16.83 -0.04
N PRO A 14 -32.06 -15.82 -0.22
CA PRO A 14 -31.05 -15.83 -1.29
C PRO A 14 -29.99 -16.91 -1.08
N TYR A 15 -29.90 -17.51 0.11
CA TYR A 15 -28.92 -18.53 0.43
C TYR A 15 -29.56 -19.79 1.01
N ASP A 16 -29.11 -20.94 0.52
CA ASP A 16 -29.39 -22.24 1.11
C ASP A 16 -28.42 -22.50 2.28
N SER A 17 -28.90 -22.30 3.51
CA SER A 17 -28.12 -22.51 4.74
C SER A 17 -27.77 -23.97 5.02
N SER A 18 -28.32 -24.94 4.27
CA SER A 18 -28.10 -26.38 4.50
C SER A 18 -26.67 -26.83 4.21
N LYS A 19 -25.89 -26.05 3.45
CA LYS A 19 -24.49 -26.36 3.12
C LYS A 19 -23.47 -26.01 4.21
N ARG A 20 -23.91 -25.54 5.39
CA ARG A 20 -23.05 -25.01 6.47
C ARG A 20 -22.31 -26.06 7.33
N SER A 21 -22.17 -27.31 6.90
CA SER A 21 -21.51 -28.33 7.74
C SER A 21 -20.09 -28.67 7.27
N LYS A 22 -19.14 -28.54 8.20
CA LYS A 22 -17.77 -29.10 8.24
C LYS A 22 -16.61 -28.18 7.84
N ALA A 23 -16.29 -27.24 8.72
CA ALA A 23 -14.89 -26.83 8.92
C ALA A 23 -14.73 -26.27 10.34
N ARG A 24 -14.61 -27.16 11.35
CA ARG A 24 -14.14 -26.75 12.67
C ARG A 24 -13.27 -27.84 13.29
N SER A 25 -12.18 -27.36 13.88
CA SER A 25 -11.29 -28.01 14.83
C SER A 25 -10.11 -28.79 14.25
N LYS A 26 -8.94 -28.16 14.29
CA LYS A 26 -7.72 -28.69 14.93
C LYS A 26 -6.83 -27.49 15.32
N ILE A 27 -6.98 -27.03 16.56
CA ILE A 27 -6.00 -26.15 17.24
C ILE A 27 -5.12 -27.09 18.07
N PRO A 28 -3.79 -27.15 17.85
CA PRO A 28 -2.90 -27.86 18.76
C PRO A 28 -2.64 -27.03 20.02
N THR A 29 -2.94 -27.63 21.16
CA THR A 29 -2.64 -27.14 22.51
C THR A 29 -1.14 -27.13 22.74
N ALA A 30 -0.58 -25.98 23.12
CA ALA A 30 0.80 -25.84 23.56
C ALA A 30 0.97 -26.41 24.98
N GLY A 31 1.99 -27.25 25.16
CA GLY A 31 2.51 -27.65 26.47
C GLY A 31 3.85 -26.95 26.76
N PRO A 32 4.16 -26.64 28.03
CA PRO A 32 5.41 -25.97 28.41
C PRO A 32 6.51 -26.99 28.74
N SER A 33 7.76 -26.72 28.36
CA SER A 33 8.91 -27.28 29.10
C SER A 33 10.21 -26.49 28.93
N THR A 34 10.81 -26.32 30.09
CA THR A 34 12.01 -25.66 30.61
C THR A 34 13.38 -26.12 30.06
N GLN A 35 14.39 -25.29 30.37
CA GLN A 35 15.86 -25.50 30.53
C GLN A 35 16.76 -25.18 29.31
N LEU A 36 17.65 -24.17 29.36
CA LEU A 36 18.91 -24.00 30.12
C LEU A 36 19.96 -25.08 29.80
N THR A 37 20.93 -24.73 28.93
CA THR A 37 22.35 -25.07 29.09
C THR A 37 23.22 -24.05 28.35
N SER A 38 24.37 -23.79 28.96
CA SER A 38 25.47 -22.91 28.62
C SER A 38 26.38 -23.49 27.53
N ASP A 39 27.47 -22.75 27.27
CA ASP A 39 28.75 -23.14 26.66
C ASP A 39 28.87 -22.76 25.17
N GLU A 40 30.03 -22.38 24.64
CA GLU A 40 31.24 -21.72 25.10
C GLU A 40 32.03 -21.47 23.78
N SER A 41 32.76 -20.36 23.71
CA SER A 41 34.00 -20.15 22.94
C SER A 41 34.18 -20.76 21.52
N SER A 42 34.47 -19.90 20.54
CA SER A 42 35.84 -19.77 19.97
C SER A 42 35.84 -18.97 18.67
N ILE A 43 36.61 -17.87 18.69
CA ILE A 43 37.11 -17.13 17.53
C ILE A 43 38.35 -17.89 17.01
N PRO A 44 38.61 -17.90 15.69
CA PRO A 44 39.90 -17.34 15.29
C PRO A 44 39.81 -16.41 14.08
N SER A 45 40.59 -15.35 14.21
CA SER A 45 40.98 -14.42 13.16
C SER A 45 41.93 -15.08 12.17
N SER A 46 41.82 -14.72 10.90
CA SER A 46 42.94 -14.80 9.96
C SER A 46 42.88 -13.64 8.97
N SER A 47 43.93 -12.84 9.06
CA SER A 47 44.33 -11.77 8.16
C SER A 47 44.83 -12.32 6.83
N SER A 48 44.59 -11.60 5.73
CA SER A 48 45.54 -11.38 4.62
C SER A 48 45.00 -10.31 3.69
N SER A 49 45.80 -9.26 3.48
CA SER A 49 45.58 -8.14 2.56
C SER A 49 46.09 -8.48 1.13
N PRO A 50 46.32 -7.50 0.23
CA PRO A 50 45.50 -7.26 -0.95
C PRO A 50 46.20 -7.65 -2.27
N ALA A 51 45.43 -7.96 -3.31
CA ALA A 51 45.94 -8.00 -4.68
C ALA A 51 45.27 -6.90 -5.49
N ASP A 52 46.12 -6.02 -6.00
CA ASP A 52 45.87 -5.00 -7.02
C ASP A 52 45.34 -5.69 -8.29
N GLU A 53 44.08 -5.43 -8.67
CA GLU A 53 43.59 -5.74 -10.01
C GLU A 53 42.85 -4.53 -10.59
N THR A 54 43.51 -3.94 -11.57
CA THR A 54 43.02 -2.91 -12.48
C THR A 54 41.76 -3.38 -13.21
N PRO A 55 40.60 -2.70 -13.11
CA PRO A 55 39.43 -3.10 -13.88
C PRO A 55 39.47 -2.52 -15.29
N THR A 56 39.77 -3.40 -16.25
CA THR A 56 39.54 -3.19 -17.68
C THR A 56 38.05 -2.88 -17.90
N THR A 57 37.76 -1.67 -18.36
CA THR A 57 36.40 -1.18 -18.64
C THR A 57 35.85 -1.88 -19.88
N ILE A 58 35.20 -3.04 -19.69
CA ILE A 58 34.36 -3.66 -20.70
C ILE A 58 33.04 -2.88 -20.72
N LYS A 59 32.83 -2.09 -21.78
CA LYS A 59 31.51 -1.51 -22.09
C LYS A 59 30.57 -2.64 -22.49
N THR A 60 29.99 -3.29 -21.49
CA THR A 60 28.88 -4.22 -21.67
C THR A 60 27.65 -3.42 -22.08
N THR A 61 27.35 -3.47 -23.38
CA THR A 61 26.09 -2.97 -23.94
C THR A 61 24.96 -3.81 -23.35
N LEU A 62 24.34 -3.30 -22.29
CA LEU A 62 23.18 -3.95 -21.67
C LEU A 62 22.05 -4.04 -22.70
N PRO A 63 21.39 -5.20 -22.83
CA PRO A 63 20.25 -5.36 -23.72
C PRO A 63 19.11 -4.40 -23.31
N PRO A 64 18.23 -4.01 -24.25
CA PRO A 64 17.11 -3.14 -23.96
C PRO A 64 16.26 -3.80 -22.87
N SER A 65 16.26 -3.17 -21.69
CA SER A 65 15.44 -3.56 -20.55
C SER A 65 13.98 -3.61 -21.00
N THR A 66 13.46 -4.82 -21.17
CA THR A 66 12.02 -5.06 -21.28
C THR A 66 11.44 -4.63 -19.95
N ARG A 67 10.97 -3.38 -19.92
CA ARG A 67 10.50 -2.69 -18.74
C ARG A 67 9.38 -3.52 -18.12
N ARG A 68 9.65 -4.14 -16.97
CA ARG A 68 8.60 -4.74 -16.14
C ARG A 68 7.69 -3.60 -15.71
N THR A 69 6.53 -3.49 -16.33
CA THR A 69 5.43 -2.66 -15.82
C THR A 69 5.13 -3.18 -14.42
N LYS A 70 5.04 -2.26 -13.44
CA LYS A 70 4.60 -2.60 -12.09
C LYS A 70 3.32 -3.44 -12.19
N PRO A 71 3.19 -4.55 -11.44
CA PRO A 71 1.94 -5.28 -11.39
C PRO A 71 0.84 -4.31 -10.97
N LEU A 72 -0.17 -4.12 -11.82
CA LEU A 72 -1.38 -3.45 -11.39
C LEU A 72 -2.10 -4.38 -10.42
N HIS A 73 -2.60 -3.83 -9.32
CA HIS A 73 -3.40 -4.60 -8.38
C HIS A 73 -4.86 -4.54 -8.82
N THR A 74 -5.57 -5.65 -8.68
CA THR A 74 -7.03 -5.67 -8.79
C THR A 74 -7.64 -5.12 -7.50
N MET A 75 -8.82 -4.48 -7.58
CA MET A 75 -9.60 -4.17 -6.38
C MET A 75 -9.85 -5.38 -5.50
N ARG A 76 -9.99 -6.56 -6.12
CA ARG A 76 -10.14 -7.85 -5.46
C ARG A 76 -9.02 -8.15 -4.48
N GLU A 77 -7.76 -8.05 -4.90
CA GLU A 77 -6.60 -8.31 -4.03
C GLU A 77 -6.63 -7.41 -2.78
N LEU A 78 -7.01 -6.16 -2.97
CA LEU A 78 -7.08 -5.15 -1.92
C LEU A 78 -8.24 -5.42 -0.95
N ALA A 79 -9.41 -5.69 -1.51
CA ALA A 79 -10.62 -6.03 -0.78
C ALA A 79 -10.39 -7.26 0.10
N GLU A 80 -9.84 -8.33 -0.47
CA GLU A 80 -9.53 -9.55 0.26
C GLU A 80 -8.49 -9.35 1.36
N LYS A 81 -7.43 -8.57 1.10
CA LYS A 81 -6.41 -8.26 2.13
C LYS A 81 -7.07 -7.51 3.30
N ARG A 82 -7.93 -6.54 3.02
CA ARG A 82 -8.66 -5.77 4.03
C ARG A 82 -9.65 -6.63 4.81
N ILE A 83 -10.37 -7.52 4.13
CA ILE A 83 -11.32 -8.47 4.74
C ILE A 83 -10.56 -9.44 5.64
N ARG A 84 -9.46 -10.04 5.20
CA ARG A 84 -8.65 -10.94 6.02
C ARG A 84 -8.12 -10.25 7.28
N LYS A 85 -7.72 -8.98 7.17
CA LYS A 85 -7.29 -8.17 8.33
C LYS A 85 -8.43 -7.90 9.31
N SER A 86 -9.61 -7.54 8.80
CA SER A 86 -10.73 -7.06 9.63
C SER A 86 -11.66 -8.17 10.12
N TYR A 87 -11.76 -9.26 9.37
CA TYR A 87 -12.67 -10.39 9.57
C TYR A 87 -11.96 -11.72 9.27
N PRO A 88 -10.92 -12.09 10.05
CA PRO A 88 -10.04 -13.22 9.74
C PRO A 88 -10.75 -14.58 9.65
N TYR A 89 -11.93 -14.72 10.25
CA TYR A 89 -12.72 -15.95 10.26
C TYR A 89 -13.91 -15.92 9.28
N PHE A 90 -14.12 -14.80 8.58
CA PHE A 90 -15.22 -14.64 7.67
C PHE A 90 -14.81 -15.02 6.25
N THR A 91 -15.62 -15.86 5.60
CA THR A 91 -15.47 -16.18 4.18
C THR A 91 -16.64 -15.54 3.42
N PRO A 92 -16.36 -14.53 2.56
CA PRO A 92 -17.37 -13.95 1.67
C PRO A 92 -18.00 -15.01 0.76
N ARG A 93 -19.31 -14.90 0.54
CA ARG A 93 -20.08 -15.87 -0.27
C ARG A 93 -20.09 -15.53 -1.75
N ASN A 94 -19.88 -14.26 -2.10
CA ASN A 94 -19.85 -13.76 -3.46
C ASN A 94 -19.05 -12.43 -3.53
N ASP A 95 -18.88 -11.93 -4.74
CA ASP A 95 -18.13 -10.71 -5.03
C ASP A 95 -18.77 -9.46 -4.47
N TRP A 96 -20.10 -9.42 -4.35
CA TRP A 96 -20.78 -8.31 -3.70
C TRP A 96 -20.36 -8.19 -2.22
N GLU A 97 -20.27 -9.30 -1.49
CA GLU A 97 -19.80 -9.27 -0.10
C GLU A 97 -18.32 -8.87 0.00
N VAL A 98 -17.48 -9.30 -0.94
CA VAL A 98 -16.08 -8.90 -1.02
C VAL A 98 -15.98 -7.38 -1.19
N LEU A 99 -16.73 -6.83 -2.14
CA LEU A 99 -16.73 -5.38 -2.39
C LEU A 99 -17.31 -4.60 -1.21
N TYR A 100 -18.46 -5.01 -0.68
CA TYR A 100 -19.14 -4.33 0.42
C TYR A 100 -18.28 -4.30 1.68
N LEU A 101 -17.75 -5.44 2.12
CA LEU A 101 -16.94 -5.53 3.34
C LEU A 101 -15.59 -4.82 3.22
N SER A 102 -15.08 -4.65 2.00
CA SER A 102 -13.88 -3.86 1.76
C SER A 102 -14.11 -2.36 1.98
N ASN A 103 -15.34 -1.87 1.86
CA ASN A 103 -15.66 -0.45 1.95
C ASN A 103 -16.30 -0.05 3.29
N ALA A 104 -17.13 -0.93 3.86
CA ALA A 104 -17.91 -0.64 5.06
C ALA A 104 -17.45 -1.50 6.25
N PRO A 105 -16.76 -0.93 7.26
CA PRO A 105 -16.42 -1.66 8.47
C PRO A 105 -17.69 -2.03 9.27
N TYR A 106 -17.68 -3.23 9.87
CA TYR A 106 -18.74 -3.75 10.71
C TYR A 106 -18.16 -4.10 12.08
N SER A 107 -18.77 -3.55 13.13
CA SER A 107 -18.30 -3.69 14.52
C SER A 107 -19.17 -4.62 15.38
N GLY A 108 -20.12 -5.36 14.78
CA GLY A 108 -21.02 -6.26 15.51
C GLY A 108 -20.54 -7.71 15.57
N SER A 109 -21.41 -8.62 16.00
CA SER A 109 -21.09 -10.05 16.08
C SER A 109 -21.07 -10.72 14.69
N GLU A 110 -20.28 -11.78 14.53
CA GLU A 110 -20.20 -12.54 13.27
C GLU A 110 -21.57 -13.05 12.78
N ALA A 111 -22.40 -13.55 13.69
CA ALA A 111 -23.77 -13.96 13.35
C ALA A 111 -24.63 -12.76 12.88
N GLY A 112 -24.40 -11.58 13.43
CA GLY A 112 -25.02 -10.34 12.99
C GLY A 112 -24.52 -9.87 11.62
N LEU A 113 -23.26 -10.17 11.26
CA LEU A 113 -22.67 -9.81 9.99
C LEU A 113 -23.39 -10.48 8.82
N TYR A 114 -23.52 -11.81 8.84
CA TYR A 114 -24.24 -12.54 7.78
C TYR A 114 -25.69 -12.05 7.63
N LYS A 115 -26.42 -11.89 8.75
CA LYS A 115 -27.79 -11.39 8.72
C LYS A 115 -27.88 -9.97 8.13
N ARG A 116 -26.90 -9.10 8.42
CA ARG A 116 -26.83 -7.75 7.86
C ARG A 116 -26.52 -7.78 6.37
N LEU A 117 -25.57 -8.60 5.93
CA LEU A 117 -25.24 -8.77 4.52
C LEU A 117 -26.43 -9.30 3.72
N ASP A 118 -27.15 -10.30 4.24
CA ASP A 118 -28.37 -10.82 3.61
C ASP A 118 -29.45 -9.73 3.43
N MET A 119 -29.64 -8.89 4.44
CA MET A 119 -30.60 -7.80 4.40
C MET A 119 -30.19 -6.73 3.38
N LEU A 120 -28.92 -6.34 3.36
CA LEU A 120 -28.41 -5.31 2.45
C LEU A 120 -28.39 -5.79 1.00
N LEU A 121 -27.97 -7.03 0.76
CA LEU A 121 -28.03 -7.65 -0.56
C LEU A 121 -29.47 -7.72 -1.08
N ALA A 122 -30.44 -8.05 -0.22
CA ALA A 122 -31.84 -8.06 -0.63
C ALA A 122 -32.36 -6.67 -1.05
N LEU A 123 -31.91 -5.60 -0.40
CA LEU A 123 -32.24 -4.22 -0.77
C LEU A 123 -31.61 -3.84 -2.13
N GLU A 124 -30.36 -4.20 -2.36
CA GLU A 124 -29.69 -3.91 -3.65
C GLU A 124 -30.27 -4.73 -4.81
N ILE A 125 -30.72 -5.96 -4.55
CA ILE A 125 -31.45 -6.76 -5.54
C ILE A 125 -32.79 -6.10 -5.92
N GLU A 126 -33.50 -5.54 -4.94
CA GLU A 126 -34.75 -4.82 -5.19
C GLU A 126 -34.53 -3.58 -6.07
N ASP A 127 -33.42 -2.86 -5.86
CA ASP A 127 -33.06 -1.68 -6.64
C ASP A 127 -32.49 -2.02 -8.03
N SER A 128 -31.62 -3.02 -8.13
CA SER A 128 -30.93 -3.41 -9.37
C SER A 128 -31.75 -4.39 -10.24
N GLY A 129 -32.81 -4.98 -9.69
CA GLY A 129 -33.74 -5.88 -10.38
C GLY A 129 -33.38 -7.37 -10.35
N SER A 130 -32.12 -7.75 -10.09
CA SER A 130 -31.74 -9.17 -9.94
C SER A 130 -30.45 -9.37 -9.14
N TYR A 131 -30.27 -10.61 -8.63
CA TYR A 131 -29.05 -11.03 -7.95
C TYR A 131 -27.83 -11.02 -8.89
N GLU A 132 -28.02 -11.48 -10.13
CA GLU A 132 -26.97 -11.55 -11.14
C GLU A 132 -26.45 -10.17 -11.52
N ALA A 133 -27.33 -9.16 -11.59
CA ALA A 133 -26.94 -7.78 -11.87
C ALA A 133 -26.04 -7.21 -10.75
N VAL A 134 -26.44 -7.40 -9.49
CA VAL A 134 -25.70 -6.92 -8.32
C VAL A 134 -24.32 -7.59 -8.23
N VAL A 135 -24.27 -8.93 -8.28
CA VAL A 135 -23.00 -9.65 -8.19
C VAL A 135 -22.13 -9.39 -9.41
N GLY A 136 -22.70 -9.34 -10.61
CA GLY A 136 -21.96 -9.04 -11.84
C GLY A 136 -21.33 -7.65 -11.85
N SER A 137 -22.03 -6.64 -11.33
CA SER A 137 -21.46 -5.30 -11.14
C SER A 137 -20.29 -5.33 -10.16
N ALA A 138 -20.47 -6.00 -9.01
CA ALA A 138 -19.41 -6.12 -8.03
C ALA A 138 -18.17 -6.87 -8.56
N THR A 139 -18.37 -7.94 -9.34
CA THR A 139 -17.27 -8.65 -10.03
C THR A 139 -16.50 -7.70 -10.95
N LYS A 140 -17.21 -6.90 -11.76
CA LYS A 140 -16.57 -5.94 -12.66
C LYS A 140 -15.73 -4.92 -11.90
N ASP A 141 -16.26 -4.36 -10.82
CA ASP A 141 -15.54 -3.38 -9.99
C ASP A 141 -14.33 -4.01 -9.28
N LEU A 142 -14.44 -5.26 -8.84
CA LEU A 142 -13.34 -5.98 -8.20
C LEU A 142 -12.22 -6.36 -9.17
N ASP A 143 -12.56 -6.66 -10.42
CA ASP A 143 -11.59 -7.04 -11.45
C ASP A 143 -10.96 -5.82 -12.14
N GLU A 144 -11.41 -4.59 -11.81
CA GLU A 144 -10.80 -3.36 -12.28
C GLU A 144 -9.35 -3.26 -11.78
N LEU A 145 -8.42 -3.06 -12.73
CA LEU A 145 -7.03 -2.82 -12.44
C LEU A 145 -6.85 -1.37 -12.00
N LEU A 146 -6.31 -1.19 -10.81
CA LEU A 146 -6.13 0.14 -10.24
C LEU A 146 -4.68 0.41 -9.88
N ASP A 147 -4.21 1.54 -10.35
CA ASP A 147 -2.90 2.07 -9.98
C ASP A 147 -3.06 2.99 -8.76
N PHE A 148 -3.21 2.39 -7.59
CA PHE A 148 -3.39 3.16 -6.36
C PHE A 148 -2.07 3.58 -5.71
N THR A 149 -2.05 4.83 -5.28
CA THR A 149 -1.03 5.34 -4.37
C THR A 149 -1.29 4.84 -2.95
N GLY A 150 -0.26 4.35 -2.29
CA GLY A 150 -0.28 4.05 -0.85
C GLY A 150 -0.24 2.57 -0.48
N PHE A 151 -0.30 1.64 -1.44
CA PHE A 151 -0.18 0.23 -1.12
C PHE A 151 1.25 -0.15 -0.78
N LYS A 152 1.43 -0.61 0.47
CA LYS A 152 2.72 -1.14 0.92
C LYS A 152 3.07 -2.38 0.11
N PRO A 153 4.33 -2.50 -0.35
CA PRO A 153 4.75 -3.59 -1.20
C PRO A 153 4.74 -4.91 -0.44
N SER A 154 4.48 -5.99 -1.17
CA SER A 154 4.71 -7.36 -0.74
C SER A 154 6.18 -7.75 -0.94
N PRO A 155 6.69 -8.74 -0.21
CA PRO A 155 8.04 -9.27 -0.43
C PRO A 155 8.24 -9.70 -1.90
N GLY A 156 9.27 -9.17 -2.54
CA GLY A 156 9.60 -9.46 -3.95
C GLY A 156 8.98 -8.49 -4.97
N ASP A 157 8.14 -7.55 -4.54
CA ASP A 157 7.62 -6.52 -5.45
C ASP A 157 8.75 -5.68 -6.06
N PRO A 158 8.67 -5.36 -7.37
CA PRO A 158 9.66 -4.53 -8.01
C PRO A 158 9.55 -3.06 -7.56
N GLU A 159 10.57 -2.26 -7.85
CA GLU A 159 10.59 -0.81 -7.59
C GLU A 159 10.46 -0.44 -6.10
N VAL A 160 10.92 -1.32 -5.22
CA VAL A 160 11.10 -1.07 -3.79
C VAL A 160 12.57 -0.77 -3.52
N PHE A 161 12.84 0.39 -2.94
CA PHE A 161 14.17 0.86 -2.62
C PHE A 161 14.28 1.02 -1.10
N VAL A 162 15.21 0.30 -0.47
CA VAL A 162 15.44 0.39 0.97
C VAL A 162 16.82 0.97 1.22
N GLN A 163 16.92 1.97 2.09
CA GLN A 163 18.17 2.61 2.47
C GLN A 163 18.27 2.77 3.99
N PRO A 164 19.34 2.26 4.64
CA PRO A 164 19.50 2.37 6.08
C PRO A 164 19.73 3.80 6.53
N LEU A 165 19.13 4.19 7.66
CA LEU A 165 19.40 5.48 8.27
C LEU A 165 20.70 5.41 9.07
N PRO A 166 21.66 6.33 8.86
CA PRO A 166 22.90 6.34 9.62
C PRO A 166 22.67 6.43 11.13
N GLY A 167 23.32 5.56 11.91
CA GLY A 167 23.21 5.53 13.37
C GLY A 167 21.81 5.17 13.88
N SER A 168 21.08 4.32 13.18
CA SER A 168 19.73 3.89 13.52
C SER A 168 19.49 2.44 13.11
N GLU A 169 18.63 1.73 13.84
CA GLU A 169 18.17 0.38 13.48
C GLU A 169 17.11 0.37 12.37
N TYR A 170 16.58 1.54 12.02
CA TYR A 170 15.56 1.73 10.99
C TYR A 170 16.13 2.11 9.63
N SER A 171 15.42 1.72 8.58
CA SER A 171 15.65 2.12 7.19
C SER A 171 14.48 2.94 6.66
N ILE A 172 14.76 3.78 5.66
CA ILE A 172 13.72 4.33 4.79
C ILE A 172 13.43 3.31 3.70
N ARG A 173 12.16 3.03 3.45
CA ARG A 173 11.71 2.28 2.27
C ARG A 173 10.86 3.19 1.38
N LEU A 174 11.27 3.30 0.13
CA LEU A 174 10.55 3.96 -0.96
C LEU A 174 9.93 2.91 -1.87
N PHE A 175 8.68 3.11 -2.26
CA PHE A 175 7.98 2.21 -3.18
C PHE A 175 7.04 3.00 -4.09
N SER A 176 6.85 2.51 -5.31
CA SER A 176 6.05 3.20 -6.32
C SER A 176 4.58 3.35 -5.88
N GLY A 177 4.04 4.56 -5.97
CA GLY A 177 2.60 4.82 -5.93
C GLY A 177 2.00 4.74 -7.34
N ASN A 178 1.02 5.61 -7.61
CA ASN A 178 0.44 5.80 -8.93
C ASN A 178 1.49 6.35 -9.92
N ALA A 179 1.67 5.66 -11.04
CA ALA A 179 2.56 6.07 -12.10
C ALA A 179 2.13 7.38 -12.70
N GLU A 180 0.91 7.53 -13.21
CA GLU A 180 0.46 8.74 -13.90
C GLU A 180 0.70 10.04 -13.10
N SER A 181 0.35 10.01 -11.80
CA SER A 181 0.51 11.10 -10.83
C SER A 181 1.95 11.35 -10.38
N LYS A 182 2.88 10.49 -10.82
CA LYS A 182 4.30 10.50 -10.43
C LYS A 182 4.50 10.33 -8.92
N ASP A 183 3.64 9.53 -8.29
CA ASP A 183 3.66 9.33 -6.86
C ASP A 183 4.65 8.23 -6.45
N TYR A 184 5.32 8.48 -5.34
CA TYR A 184 6.06 7.52 -4.53
C TYR A 184 5.49 7.55 -3.12
N CYS A 185 5.58 6.42 -2.42
CA CYS A 185 5.32 6.35 -1.00
C CYS A 185 6.62 6.05 -0.26
N LEU A 186 6.75 6.64 0.92
CA LEU A 186 7.83 6.41 1.87
C LEU A 186 7.26 5.84 3.16
N ASP A 187 7.88 4.81 3.71
CA ASP A 187 7.67 4.41 5.10
C ASP A 187 9.01 4.11 5.80
N PHE A 188 8.94 3.94 7.13
CA PHE A 188 10.05 3.43 7.92
C PHE A 188 9.89 1.94 8.12
N VAL A 189 11.00 1.21 8.07
CA VAL A 189 11.05 -0.22 8.34
C VAL A 189 12.16 -0.55 9.33
N LEU A 190 12.01 -1.62 10.10
CA LEU A 190 13.12 -2.24 10.81
C LEU A 190 14.14 -2.76 9.78
N THR A 191 15.41 -2.38 9.92
CA THR A 191 16.44 -2.74 8.93
C THR A 191 16.68 -4.25 8.90
N SER A 192 16.56 -4.92 10.04
CA SER A 192 16.79 -6.37 10.17
C SER A 192 15.69 -7.22 9.54
N THR A 193 14.43 -6.79 9.61
CA THR A 193 13.27 -7.61 9.20
C THR A 193 12.53 -7.06 7.98
N GLY A 194 12.69 -5.77 7.67
CA GLY A 194 11.89 -5.06 6.67
C GLY A 194 10.45 -4.79 7.12
N GLU A 195 10.11 -5.04 8.39
CA GLU A 195 8.78 -4.80 8.93
C GLU A 195 8.50 -3.30 9.04
N PRO A 196 7.34 -2.84 8.56
CA PRO A 196 6.98 -1.42 8.63
C PRO A 196 6.68 -0.99 10.06
N VAL A 197 7.16 0.20 10.41
CA VAL A 197 6.95 0.84 11.72
C VAL A 197 6.46 2.27 11.54
N ASN A 198 5.53 2.69 12.41
CA ASN A 198 5.05 4.07 12.42
C ASN A 198 5.97 4.91 13.29
N SER A 199 6.43 6.04 12.76
CA SER A 199 7.16 7.08 13.49
C SER A 199 8.08 6.55 14.61
N PRO A 200 9.09 5.72 14.28
CA PRO A 200 9.88 4.98 15.28
C PRO A 200 10.72 5.86 16.21
N PHE A 201 10.83 7.14 15.90
CA PHE A 201 11.49 8.18 16.70
C PHE A 201 10.82 9.53 16.41
N LYS A 202 11.17 10.57 17.18
CA LYS A 202 10.76 11.94 16.83
C LYS A 202 11.54 12.40 15.59
N PHE A 203 10.84 12.91 14.58
CA PHE A 203 11.47 13.49 13.39
C PHE A 203 10.61 14.58 12.75
N ASP A 204 11.23 15.30 11.83
CA ASP A 204 10.53 16.10 10.84
C ASP A 204 11.00 15.68 9.45
N LEU A 205 10.05 15.41 8.56
CA LEU A 205 10.29 15.16 7.14
C LEU A 205 9.86 16.38 6.33
N PHE A 206 10.78 16.94 5.55
CA PHE A 206 10.53 18.09 4.70
C PHE A 206 10.74 17.74 3.24
N THR A 207 9.97 18.42 2.40
CA THR A 207 10.27 18.61 0.98
C THR A 207 11.04 19.89 0.81
N LEU A 208 12.14 19.82 0.09
CA LEU A 208 12.94 20.96 -0.28
C LEU A 208 12.65 21.35 -1.73
N PRO A 209 12.78 22.63 -2.09
CA PRO A 209 12.91 23.05 -3.48
C PRO A 209 14.06 22.33 -4.16
N ASP A 210 14.03 22.29 -5.49
CA ASP A 210 15.20 21.86 -6.24
C ASP A 210 16.37 22.81 -5.90
N PRO A 211 17.53 22.29 -5.45
CA PRO A 211 18.69 23.13 -5.14
C PRO A 211 19.18 23.93 -6.35
N ASP A 212 18.87 23.49 -7.57
CA ASP A 212 19.24 24.16 -8.81
C ASP A 212 18.13 25.11 -9.31
N ALA A 213 16.98 25.18 -8.63
CA ALA A 213 15.90 26.10 -9.02
C ALA A 213 16.21 27.55 -8.64
N PRO A 214 15.63 28.53 -9.36
CA PRO A 214 15.73 29.94 -9.01
C PRO A 214 15.35 30.19 -7.55
N VAL A 215 16.05 31.14 -6.93
CA VAL A 215 15.81 31.56 -5.55
C VAL A 215 14.35 31.99 -5.39
N GLY A 216 13.64 31.38 -4.42
CA GLY A 216 12.23 31.69 -4.11
C GLY A 216 11.19 30.76 -4.76
N SER A 217 11.59 29.72 -5.49
CA SER A 217 10.71 28.84 -6.25
C SER A 217 9.69 28.02 -5.43
N ALA A 218 9.95 27.72 -4.15
CA ALA A 218 8.97 27.19 -3.20
C ALA A 218 9.51 27.25 -1.76
N PRO A 219 8.67 27.31 -0.72
CA PRO A 219 9.13 27.10 0.65
C PRO A 219 9.38 25.61 0.92
N ALA A 220 10.25 25.32 1.88
CA ALA A 220 10.35 23.97 2.42
C ALA A 220 9.03 23.58 3.11
N MET A 221 8.47 22.43 2.75
CA MET A 221 7.17 21.99 3.26
C MET A 221 7.31 20.74 4.13
N ARG A 222 6.82 20.79 5.36
CA ARG A 222 6.74 19.61 6.22
C ARG A 222 5.74 18.62 5.65
N ARG A 223 6.13 17.34 5.54
CA ARG A 223 5.24 16.24 5.16
C ARG A 223 4.56 15.67 6.39
N ARG A 224 3.28 15.37 6.22
CA ARG A 224 2.46 14.62 7.19
C ARG A 224 2.20 13.23 6.62
N PRO A 225 1.85 12.25 7.46
CA PRO A 225 1.37 10.96 6.99
C PRO A 225 0.23 11.12 5.98
N LEU A 226 0.19 10.26 4.97
CA LEU A 226 -0.82 10.26 3.91
C LEU A 226 -2.22 10.02 4.50
N GLU A 227 -2.32 9.21 5.55
CA GLU A 227 -3.55 8.92 6.29
C GLU A 227 -4.22 10.20 6.82
N CYS A 228 -3.42 11.18 7.24
CA CYS A 228 -3.93 12.46 7.73
C CYS A 228 -4.66 13.24 6.62
N ALA A 229 -4.29 13.06 5.35
CA ALA A 229 -5.01 13.66 4.22
C ALA A 229 -6.40 13.03 4.01
N PHE A 230 -6.60 11.80 4.50
CA PHE A 230 -7.87 11.09 4.50
C PHE A 230 -8.65 11.25 5.83
N GLY A 231 -8.27 12.23 6.65
CA GLY A 231 -8.96 12.55 7.91
C GLY A 231 -8.68 11.57 9.04
N ILE A 232 -7.70 10.67 8.91
CA ILE A 232 -7.26 9.78 9.99
C ILE A 232 -6.23 10.52 10.85
N PRO A 233 -6.51 10.82 12.13
CA PRO A 233 -5.53 11.45 13.01
C PRO A 233 -4.30 10.55 13.20
N GLU A 234 -3.11 11.15 13.33
CA GLU A 234 -1.83 10.43 13.44
C GLU A 234 -1.82 9.34 14.52
N HIS A 235 -2.37 9.63 15.70
CA HIS A 235 -2.48 8.67 16.81
C HIS A 235 -3.49 7.53 16.58
N LYS A 236 -4.28 7.58 15.50
CA LYS A 236 -5.23 6.53 15.08
C LYS A 236 -4.75 5.78 13.85
N ILE A 237 -3.55 6.07 13.34
CA ILE A 237 -2.97 5.30 12.25
C ILE A 237 -2.59 3.93 12.81
N ASP A 238 -3.15 2.88 12.20
CA ASP A 238 -2.84 1.49 12.54
C ASP A 238 -1.32 1.24 12.53
N PRO A 239 -0.79 0.44 13.47
CA PRO A 239 0.63 0.09 13.50
C PRO A 239 1.13 -0.46 12.16
N GLY A 240 2.25 0.07 11.69
CA GLY A 240 2.88 -0.33 10.43
C GLY A 240 2.16 0.18 9.18
N GLU A 241 1.11 0.99 9.26
CA GLU A 241 0.40 1.53 8.08
C GLU A 241 0.85 2.93 7.67
N GLU A 242 1.53 3.68 8.56
CA GLU A 242 1.99 5.05 8.28
C GLU A 242 2.88 5.08 7.04
N LYS A 243 2.62 6.08 6.19
CA LYS A 243 3.39 6.35 4.97
C LYS A 243 3.29 7.82 4.58
N PHE A 244 4.27 8.28 3.82
CA PHE A 244 4.35 9.66 3.34
C PHE A 244 4.29 9.66 1.81
N LEU A 245 3.44 10.51 1.26
CA LEU A 245 3.38 10.72 -0.19
C LEU A 245 4.52 11.63 -0.63
N LEU A 246 5.25 11.20 -1.66
CA LEU A 246 6.32 11.95 -2.33
C LEU A 246 6.13 11.84 -3.86
N ARG A 247 6.94 12.57 -4.62
CA ARG A 247 6.90 12.60 -6.08
C ARG A 247 8.26 12.37 -6.72
N ASP A 248 8.26 11.92 -7.96
CA ASP A 248 9.46 11.76 -8.78
C ASP A 248 10.38 12.99 -8.69
N GLY A 249 11.66 12.78 -8.40
CA GLY A 249 12.67 13.84 -8.37
C GLY A 249 12.63 14.78 -7.17
N GLN A 250 11.66 14.61 -6.27
CA GLN A 250 11.49 15.47 -5.11
C GLN A 250 12.68 15.37 -4.15
N HIS A 251 13.22 16.51 -3.75
CA HIS A 251 14.28 16.59 -2.75
C HIS A 251 13.68 16.56 -1.35
N CYS A 252 14.22 15.73 -0.49
CA CYS A 252 13.71 15.50 0.85
C CYS A 252 14.80 15.71 1.90
N LEU A 253 14.37 16.16 3.08
CA LEU A 253 15.20 16.33 4.26
C LEU A 253 14.53 15.68 5.46
N LEU A 254 15.20 14.69 6.06
CA LEU A 254 14.80 14.07 7.30
C LEU A 254 15.67 14.61 8.45
N ARG A 255 15.04 15.22 9.44
CA ARG A 255 15.68 15.70 10.67
C ARG A 255 15.32 14.82 11.84
N ARG A 256 16.32 14.38 12.60
CA ARG A 256 16.17 13.55 13.81
C ARG A 256 16.93 14.21 14.97
N PRO A 257 16.32 14.42 16.14
CA PRO A 257 17.01 15.00 17.29
C PRO A 257 18.27 14.21 17.64
N GLY A 258 19.41 14.90 17.84
CA GLY A 258 20.69 14.26 18.19
C GLY A 258 21.43 13.60 17.02
N HIS A 259 20.89 13.62 15.80
CA HIS A 259 21.55 13.07 14.61
C HIS A 259 21.76 14.14 13.54
N ARG A 260 22.66 13.85 12.60
CA ARG A 260 22.85 14.67 11.40
C ARG A 260 21.63 14.56 10.48
N ASP A 261 21.31 15.69 9.83
CA ASP A 261 20.31 15.80 8.77
C ASP A 261 20.60 14.81 7.63
N VAL A 262 19.55 14.10 7.18
CA VAL A 262 19.63 13.17 6.04
C VAL A 262 18.92 13.78 4.84
N ARG A 263 19.65 14.01 3.75
CA ARG A 263 19.10 14.48 2.48
C ARG A 263 19.06 13.36 1.46
N PHE A 264 17.99 13.29 0.69
CA PHE A 264 17.85 12.33 -0.40
C PHE A 264 16.95 12.89 -1.51
N LYS A 265 17.07 12.32 -2.70
CA LYS A 265 16.23 12.65 -3.86
C LYS A 265 15.40 11.42 -4.21
N VAL A 266 14.10 11.61 -4.39
CA VAL A 266 13.22 10.53 -4.87
C VAL A 266 13.61 10.17 -6.31
N PRO A 267 13.72 8.89 -6.67
CA PRO A 267 14.03 8.49 -8.04
C PRO A 267 13.08 9.09 -9.06
N ILE A 268 13.59 9.40 -10.25
CA ILE A 268 12.77 9.84 -11.38
C ILE A 268 12.56 8.64 -12.28
N ARG A 269 11.30 8.24 -12.48
CA ARG A 269 10.98 7.19 -13.44
C ARG A 269 11.22 7.74 -14.83
N ARG A 270 12.09 7.09 -15.61
CA ARG A 270 12.23 7.41 -17.03
C ARG A 270 10.87 7.16 -17.70
N ARG A 271 10.34 8.10 -18.47
CA ARG A 271 9.15 7.85 -19.29
C ARG A 271 9.43 8.29 -20.72
N PRO A 272 8.87 7.59 -21.72
CA PRO A 272 8.72 8.20 -23.03
C PRO A 272 8.05 9.56 -22.81
N LYS A 273 8.66 10.64 -23.28
CA LYS A 273 8.04 11.96 -23.21
C LYS A 273 6.80 11.87 -24.11
N PRO A 274 5.56 11.91 -23.58
CA PRO A 274 4.41 11.98 -24.46
C PRO A 274 4.53 13.27 -25.27
N PRO A 275 4.02 13.30 -26.52
CA PRO A 275 3.91 14.55 -27.24
C PRO A 275 3.16 15.56 -26.36
N PRO A 276 3.60 16.83 -26.32
CA PRO A 276 2.87 17.85 -25.58
C PRO A 276 1.43 17.90 -26.11
N PRO A 277 0.41 17.96 -25.24
CA PRO A 277 -0.95 18.16 -25.70
C PRO A 277 -1.04 19.48 -26.47
N PRO A 278 -1.91 19.59 -27.49
CA PRO A 278 -2.18 20.87 -28.12
C PRO A 278 -2.68 21.84 -27.03
N VAL A 279 -2.00 22.99 -26.92
CA VAL A 279 -2.39 24.06 -26.00
C VAL A 279 -3.24 25.04 -26.79
N ASP A 280 -4.50 25.20 -26.40
CA ASP A 280 -5.40 26.23 -26.94
C ASP A 280 -5.14 27.56 -26.22
N ALA A 281 -3.94 28.10 -26.40
CA ALA A 281 -3.54 29.39 -25.85
C ALA A 281 -2.46 30.03 -26.72
N ASP A 282 -2.44 31.36 -26.78
CA ASP A 282 -1.34 32.12 -27.34
C ASP A 282 -0.09 31.93 -26.47
N ILE A 283 0.97 31.37 -27.05
CA ILE A 283 2.25 31.13 -26.36
C ILE A 283 3.17 32.31 -26.66
N LEU A 284 3.66 32.97 -25.59
CA LEU A 284 4.70 33.99 -25.70
C LEU A 284 6.06 33.34 -25.43
N ASP A 285 6.94 33.39 -26.43
CA ASP A 285 8.31 32.90 -26.31
C ASP A 285 9.25 34.03 -25.90
N PHE A 286 9.91 33.85 -24.75
CA PHE A 286 10.97 34.73 -24.27
C PHE A 286 12.33 34.04 -24.44
N PRO A 287 13.43 34.79 -24.64
CA PRO A 287 14.77 34.21 -24.69
C PRO A 287 15.08 33.51 -23.36
N GLU A 288 15.53 32.25 -23.44
CA GLU A 288 15.89 31.44 -22.26
C GLU A 288 17.19 31.93 -21.60
N TYR A 289 18.06 32.57 -22.37
CA TYR A 289 19.34 33.12 -21.94
C TYR A 289 19.47 34.57 -22.42
N ILE A 290 20.01 35.43 -21.57
CA ILE A 290 20.41 36.79 -21.90
C ILE A 290 21.90 36.93 -21.55
N ASP A 291 22.67 37.50 -22.46
CA ASP A 291 24.10 37.80 -22.26
C ASP A 291 24.31 39.07 -21.42
#